data_AF-A0A9D8L2I1-F1
#
_entry.id   AF-A0A9D8L2I1-F1
#
_cell.length_a   1.000
_cell.length_b   1.000
_cell.length_c   1.000
_cell.angle_alpha   90.00
_cell.angle_beta   90.00
_cell.angle_gamma   90.00
#
_symmetry.space_group_name_H-M   'P 1'
#
loop_
_entity.id
_entity.type
_entity.pdbx_description
1 polymer ?
#
loop_
_entity_poly.entity_id
_entity_poly.type
_entity_poly.pdbx_seq_one_letter_code
_entity_poly.pdbx_strand_id
1 'polypeptide(L)'
;GRGFRSAFGDEAAGDLAALRETFRRKAFLGRMAALIEALRADGMSDAAIVSLTLGDLAKAPVAAVFVARYRELRVVYGGPAGEGDAAFRKPDGAAIPAGTLGAWLRDVRMTRRSAEANGEMCRVLLKGRYDGLVRGERSPAG
;
A
#
# COMPACT_ATOMS: atom_id res chain seq x y z
N GLY A 1 6.75 19.28 12.08
CA GLY A 1 5.42 18.62 12.12
C GLY A 1 4.49 19.18 13.19
N ARG A 2 4.27 20.50 13.27
CA ARG A 2 3.34 21.15 14.23
C ARG A 2 2.04 21.67 13.62
N GLY A 3 1.87 21.64 12.29
CA GLY A 3 0.75 22.33 11.62
C GLY A 3 -0.60 21.60 11.61
N PHE A 4 -0.62 20.26 11.64
CA PHE A 4 -1.88 19.52 11.38
C PHE A 4 -2.74 19.30 12.63
N ARG A 5 -2.11 19.04 13.79
CA ARG A 5 -2.81 18.81 15.06
C ARG A 5 -3.49 20.08 15.60
N SER A 6 -2.91 21.25 15.30
CA SER A 6 -3.48 22.56 15.65
C SER A 6 -4.75 22.91 14.88
N ALA A 7 -5.02 22.24 13.75
CA ALA A 7 -6.12 22.61 12.85
C ALA A 7 -7.39 21.76 13.02
N PHE A 8 -7.31 20.57 13.63
CA PHE A 8 -8.42 19.61 13.61
C PHE A 8 -8.65 18.81 14.92
N GLY A 9 -7.94 19.09 16.01
CA GLY A 9 -8.18 18.46 17.32
C GLY A 9 -7.74 16.99 17.43
N ASP A 10 -8.05 16.34 18.57
CA ASP A 10 -7.62 14.96 18.88
C ASP A 10 -8.42 13.88 18.13
N GLU A 11 -9.69 14.13 17.78
CA GLU A 11 -10.45 13.23 16.89
C GLU A 11 -9.79 13.08 15.53
N ALA A 12 -9.26 14.18 14.97
CA ALA A 12 -8.51 14.13 13.72
C ALA A 12 -7.16 13.39 13.86
N ALA A 13 -6.56 13.36 15.05
CA ALA A 13 -5.35 12.56 15.26
C ALA A 13 -5.64 11.04 15.22
N GLY A 14 -6.78 10.61 15.77
CA GLY A 14 -7.26 9.23 15.66
C GLY A 14 -7.60 8.83 14.23
N ASP A 15 -8.31 9.70 13.51
CA ASP A 15 -8.63 9.51 12.09
C ASP A 15 -7.35 9.40 11.22
N LEU A 16 -6.34 10.23 11.49
CA LEU A 16 -5.05 10.15 10.79
C LEU A 16 -4.30 8.85 11.04
N ALA A 17 -4.38 8.28 12.26
CA ALA A 17 -3.73 7.00 12.55
C ALA A 17 -4.41 5.86 11.78
N ALA A 18 -5.73 5.80 11.80
CA ALA A 18 -6.52 4.83 11.04
C ALA A 18 -6.31 4.98 9.52
N LEU A 19 -6.23 6.22 9.04
CA LEU A 19 -5.95 6.54 7.64
C LEU A 19 -4.54 6.09 7.23
N ARG A 20 -3.53 6.37 8.06
CA ARG A 20 -2.15 5.90 7.83
C ARG A 20 -2.06 4.38 7.78
N GLU A 21 -2.78 3.71 8.67
CA GLU A 21 -2.84 2.25 8.69
C GLU A 21 -3.48 1.70 7.41
N THR A 22 -4.57 2.30 6.97
CA THR A 22 -5.22 1.97 5.70
C THR A 22 -4.25 2.12 4.52
N PHE A 23 -3.47 3.21 4.47
CA PHE A 23 -2.48 3.40 3.43
C PHE A 23 -1.34 2.38 3.50
N ARG A 24 -0.83 2.05 4.69
CA ARG A 24 0.22 1.03 4.85
C ARG A 24 -0.25 -0.34 4.41
N ARG A 25 -1.46 -0.75 4.79
CA ARG A 25 -2.09 -2.01 4.36
C ARG A 25 -2.25 -2.05 2.84
N LYS A 26 -2.73 -0.96 2.21
CA LYS A 26 -2.81 -0.85 0.74
C LYS A 26 -1.43 -0.93 0.08
N ALA A 27 -0.42 -0.31 0.68
CA ALA A 27 0.94 -0.31 0.17
C ALA A 27 1.60 -1.70 0.29
N PHE A 28 1.27 -2.49 1.32
CA PHE A 28 1.66 -3.89 1.44
C PHE A 28 1.04 -4.73 0.33
N LEU A 29 -0.28 -4.64 0.16
CA LEU A 29 -1.02 -5.36 -0.90
C LEU A 29 -0.50 -5.00 -2.31
N GLY A 30 -0.25 -3.72 -2.56
CA GLY A 30 0.26 -3.25 -3.86
C GLY A 30 1.65 -3.77 -4.20
N ARG A 31 2.57 -3.80 -3.22
CA ARG A 31 3.92 -4.38 -3.40
C ARG A 31 3.86 -5.89 -3.62
N MET A 32 3.03 -6.58 -2.85
CA MET A 32 2.80 -8.02 -3.02
C MET A 32 2.30 -8.35 -4.41
N ALA A 33 1.28 -7.62 -4.89
CA ALA A 33 0.72 -7.83 -6.22
C ALA A 33 1.76 -7.58 -7.32
N ALA A 34 2.56 -6.52 -7.22
CA ALA A 34 3.60 -6.22 -8.20
C ALA A 34 4.69 -7.31 -8.26
N LEU A 35 5.12 -7.86 -7.11
CA LEU A 35 6.07 -8.97 -7.08
C LEU A 35 5.48 -10.23 -7.73
N ILE A 36 4.23 -10.57 -7.38
CA ILE A 36 3.56 -11.74 -7.94
C ILE A 36 3.38 -11.60 -9.45
N GLU A 37 3.02 -10.41 -9.94
CA GLU A 37 2.92 -10.12 -11.38
C GLU A 37 4.27 -10.26 -12.09
N ALA A 38 5.37 -9.78 -11.47
CA ALA A 38 6.72 -9.95 -12.02
C ALA A 38 7.13 -11.43 -12.11
N LEU A 39 6.86 -12.22 -11.07
CA LEU A 39 7.15 -13.67 -11.08
C LEU A 39 6.32 -14.43 -12.13
N ARG A 40 5.04 -14.05 -12.32
CA ARG A 40 4.20 -14.61 -13.39
C ARG A 40 4.72 -14.24 -14.77
N ALA A 41 5.20 -13.00 -14.95
CA ALA A 41 5.79 -12.55 -16.21
C ALA A 41 7.08 -13.33 -16.55
N ASP A 42 7.80 -13.80 -15.53
CA ASP A 42 8.95 -14.70 -15.66
C ASP A 42 8.56 -16.18 -15.84
N GLY A 43 7.26 -16.48 -15.98
CA GLY A 43 6.75 -17.82 -16.29
C GLY A 43 6.45 -18.71 -15.09
N MET A 44 6.56 -18.21 -13.85
CA MET A 44 6.19 -18.99 -12.67
C MET A 44 4.67 -19.22 -12.60
N SER A 45 4.27 -20.45 -12.25
CA SER A 45 2.87 -20.80 -12.02
C SER A 45 2.36 -20.24 -10.69
N ASP A 46 1.05 -19.99 -10.60
CA ASP A 46 0.41 -19.50 -9.37
C ASP A 46 0.70 -20.41 -8.17
N ALA A 47 0.73 -21.73 -8.39
CA ALA A 47 1.05 -22.72 -7.35
C ALA A 47 2.49 -22.60 -6.86
N ALA A 48 3.46 -22.46 -7.77
CA ALA A 48 4.86 -22.26 -7.41
C ALA A 48 5.05 -20.95 -6.64
N ILE A 49 4.41 -19.87 -7.09
CA ILE A 49 4.49 -18.55 -6.46
C ILE A 49 3.98 -18.61 -5.00
N VAL A 50 2.79 -19.17 -4.76
CA VAL A 50 2.23 -19.21 -3.39
C VAL A 50 2.98 -20.15 -2.45
N SER A 51 3.80 -21.07 -2.99
CA SER A 51 4.67 -21.95 -2.21
C SER A 51 6.03 -21.34 -1.85
N LEU A 52 6.41 -20.21 -2.45
CA LEU A 52 7.69 -19.57 -2.16
C LEU A 52 7.80 -19.21 -0.68
N THR A 53 8.95 -19.49 -0.10
CA THR A 53 9.35 -18.93 1.20
C THR A 53 9.93 -17.54 1.00
N LEU A 54 10.05 -16.76 2.08
CA LEU A 54 10.75 -15.49 2.03
C LEU A 54 12.19 -15.68 1.54
N GLY A 55 12.88 -16.72 1.96
CA GLY A 55 14.24 -17.05 1.52
C GLY A 55 14.33 -17.37 0.03
N ASP A 56 13.33 -18.04 -0.53
CA ASP A 56 13.26 -18.25 -1.99
C ASP A 56 13.01 -16.93 -2.72
N LEU A 57 12.11 -16.08 -2.20
CA LEU A 57 11.81 -14.78 -2.79
C LEU A 57 13.03 -13.85 -2.83
N ALA A 58 13.94 -13.94 -1.86
CA ALA A 58 15.20 -13.18 -1.87
C ALA A 58 16.15 -13.58 -3.00
N LYS A 59 16.00 -14.79 -3.54
CA LYS A 59 16.83 -15.35 -4.63
C LYS A 59 16.10 -15.29 -5.98
N ALA A 60 14.82 -14.91 -5.99
CA ALA A 60 14.01 -14.88 -7.19
C ALA A 60 14.53 -13.82 -8.20
N PRO A 61 14.27 -13.99 -9.49
CA PRO A 61 14.73 -13.09 -10.56
C PRO A 61 13.91 -11.79 -10.62
N VAL A 62 13.74 -11.13 -9.48
CA VAL A 62 13.04 -9.85 -9.34
C VAL A 62 14.00 -8.84 -8.72
N ALA A 63 13.91 -7.58 -9.11
CA ALA A 63 14.80 -6.54 -8.60
C ALA A 63 14.80 -6.50 -7.06
N ALA A 64 15.99 -6.64 -6.46
CA ALA A 64 16.18 -6.77 -5.01
C ALA A 64 15.51 -5.65 -4.20
N VAL A 65 15.45 -4.43 -4.76
CA VAL A 65 14.78 -3.28 -4.14
C VAL A 65 13.27 -3.52 -3.91
N PHE A 66 12.60 -4.24 -4.80
CA PHE A 66 11.18 -4.55 -4.63
C PHE A 66 10.97 -5.60 -3.53
N VAL A 67 11.85 -6.61 -3.49
CA VAL A 67 11.83 -7.64 -2.44
C VAL A 67 12.11 -7.03 -1.07
N ALA A 68 13.12 -6.16 -0.95
CA ALA A 68 13.45 -5.48 0.30
C ALA A 68 12.28 -4.64 0.84
N ARG A 69 11.70 -3.78 -0.01
CA ARG A 69 10.54 -2.95 0.35
C ARG A 69 9.29 -3.75 0.69
N TYR A 70 9.13 -4.93 0.11
CA TYR A 70 8.05 -5.84 0.47
C TYR A 70 8.29 -6.47 1.85
N ARG A 71 9.50 -6.98 2.09
CA ARG A 71 9.92 -7.58 3.36
C ARG A 71 9.72 -6.63 4.55
N GLU A 72 10.04 -5.34 4.39
CA GLU A 72 9.79 -4.30 5.39
C GLU A 72 8.33 -4.24 5.88
N LEU A 73 7.36 -4.49 5.00
CA LEU A 73 5.94 -4.52 5.38
C LEU A 73 5.48 -5.92 5.76
N ARG A 74 6.11 -6.97 5.24
CA ARG A 74 5.80 -8.37 5.55
C ARG A 74 6.16 -8.76 6.97
N VAL A 75 7.08 -8.06 7.64
CA VAL A 75 7.31 -8.23 9.09
C VAL A 75 6.19 -7.63 9.95
N VAL A 76 5.45 -6.66 9.41
CA VAL A 76 4.31 -6.02 10.09
C VAL A 76 3.00 -6.75 9.80
N TYR A 77 2.85 -7.27 8.57
CA TYR A 77 1.63 -7.90 8.08
C TYR A 77 1.85 -9.35 7.65
N GLY A 78 0.83 -10.19 7.79
CA GLY A 78 0.89 -11.56 7.31
C GLY A 78 1.53 -12.56 8.29
N GLY A 79 1.74 -12.19 9.55
CA GLY A 79 2.24 -13.10 10.59
C GLY A 79 3.74 -13.38 10.47
N PRO A 80 4.22 -14.57 10.90
CA PRO A 80 5.64 -14.95 10.89
C PRO A 80 6.34 -14.64 9.57
N ALA A 81 7.55 -14.11 9.63
CA ALA A 81 8.28 -13.55 8.50
C ALA A 81 9.78 -13.92 8.49
N GLY A 82 10.12 -15.10 9.00
CA GLY A 82 11.45 -15.69 8.86
C GLY A 82 11.72 -16.24 7.46
N GLU A 83 12.97 -16.60 7.16
CA GLU A 83 13.37 -17.06 5.82
C GLU A 83 12.62 -18.32 5.35
N GLY A 84 12.23 -19.21 6.27
CA GLY A 84 11.43 -20.41 5.95
C GLY A 84 9.93 -20.18 5.92
N ASP A 85 9.44 -18.98 6.28
CA ASP A 85 8.02 -18.67 6.26
C ASP A 85 7.53 -18.35 4.85
N ALA A 86 6.25 -18.64 4.57
CA ALA A 86 5.63 -18.33 3.29
C ALA A 86 5.78 -16.83 2.94
N ALA A 87 6.30 -16.58 1.74
CA ALA A 87 6.54 -15.26 1.20
C ALA A 87 5.25 -14.46 1.16
N PHE A 88 4.21 -15.02 0.53
CA PHE A 88 2.96 -14.33 0.24
C PHE A 88 1.85 -14.77 1.19
N ARG A 89 1.43 -13.84 2.06
CA ARG A 89 0.27 -14.00 2.93
C ARG A 89 -0.64 -12.79 2.85
N LYS A 90 -1.93 -13.00 3.07
CA LYS A 90 -2.88 -11.91 3.26
C LYS A 90 -2.48 -11.10 4.52
N PRO A 91 -2.92 -9.83 4.65
CA PRO A 91 -2.42 -9.00 5.75
C PRO A 91 -2.80 -9.52 7.15
N ASP A 92 -3.86 -10.33 7.25
CA ASP A 92 -4.31 -11.04 8.45
C ASP A 92 -3.54 -12.35 8.73
N GLY A 93 -2.57 -12.72 7.89
CA GLY A 93 -1.79 -13.96 8.01
C GLY A 93 -2.40 -15.17 7.30
N ALA A 94 -3.59 -15.03 6.70
CA ALA A 94 -4.19 -16.12 5.96
C ALA A 94 -3.39 -16.45 4.68
N ALA A 95 -3.36 -17.73 4.33
CA ALA A 95 -2.76 -18.18 3.08
C ALA A 95 -3.53 -17.65 1.86
N ILE A 96 -2.85 -17.58 0.72
CA ILE A 96 -3.46 -17.27 -0.57
C ILE A 96 -3.53 -18.58 -1.37
N PRO A 97 -4.71 -19.20 -1.52
CA PRO A 97 -4.83 -20.41 -2.34
C PRO A 97 -4.50 -20.12 -3.80
N ALA A 98 -3.71 -21.00 -4.43
CA ALA A 98 -3.27 -20.85 -5.83
C ALA A 98 -4.44 -20.58 -6.79
N GLY A 99 -5.54 -21.34 -6.67
CA GLY A 99 -6.74 -21.18 -7.51
C GLY A 99 -7.47 -19.84 -7.35
N THR A 100 -7.18 -19.09 -6.28
CA THR A 100 -7.80 -17.77 -6.01
C THR A 100 -6.86 -16.60 -6.27
N LEU A 101 -5.57 -16.86 -6.58
CA LEU A 101 -4.55 -15.82 -6.70
C LEU A 101 -4.90 -14.79 -7.77
N GLY A 102 -5.36 -15.24 -8.94
CA GLY A 102 -5.78 -14.36 -10.03
C GLY A 102 -6.97 -13.45 -9.67
N ALA A 103 -7.93 -13.96 -8.89
CA ALA A 103 -9.07 -13.17 -8.40
C ALA A 103 -8.60 -12.12 -7.38
N TRP A 104 -7.80 -12.55 -6.41
CA TRP A 104 -7.22 -11.66 -5.41
C TRP A 104 -6.41 -10.51 -6.05
N LEU A 105 -5.60 -10.79 -7.08
CA LEU A 105 -4.85 -9.75 -7.81
C LEU A 105 -5.79 -8.73 -8.49
N ARG A 106 -6.93 -9.17 -9.04
CA ARG A 106 -7.93 -8.26 -9.63
C ARG A 106 -8.50 -7.31 -8.58
N ASP A 107 -8.81 -7.81 -7.40
CA ASP A 107 -9.37 -7.01 -6.30
C ASP A 107 -8.38 -5.96 -5.79
N VAL A 108 -7.10 -6.35 -5.66
CA VAL A 108 -6.04 -5.41 -5.29
C VAL A 108 -5.88 -4.31 -6.36
N ARG A 109 -5.93 -4.65 -7.66
CA ARG A 109 -5.87 -3.66 -8.74
C ARG A 109 -7.05 -2.69 -8.73
N MET A 110 -8.27 -3.17 -8.46
CA MET A 110 -9.44 -2.30 -8.33
C MET A 110 -9.28 -1.31 -7.17
N THR A 111 -8.81 -1.81 -6.03
CA THR A 111 -8.56 -0.99 -4.83
C THR A 111 -7.51 0.11 -5.08
N ARG A 112 -6.46 -0.20 -5.85
CA ARG A 112 -5.40 0.76 -6.20
C ARG A 112 -5.90 1.87 -7.13
N ARG A 113 -6.65 1.54 -8.18
CA ARG A 113 -7.23 2.54 -9.10
C ARG A 113 -8.15 3.53 -8.37
N SER A 114 -8.97 3.04 -7.44
CA SER A 114 -9.79 3.90 -6.59
C SER A 114 -8.94 4.82 -5.71
N ALA A 115 -7.82 4.32 -5.15
CA ALA A 115 -6.93 5.15 -4.33
C ALA A 115 -6.19 6.23 -5.12
N GLU A 116 -5.75 5.93 -6.36
CA GLU A 116 -5.11 6.90 -7.25
C GLU A 116 -6.06 8.03 -7.62
N ALA A 117 -7.32 7.71 -7.96
CA ALA A 117 -8.37 8.69 -8.22
C ALA A 117 -8.68 9.57 -6.99
N ASN A 118 -8.78 8.96 -5.80
CA ASN A 118 -8.99 9.70 -4.56
C ASN A 118 -7.79 10.59 -4.20
N GLY A 119 -6.57 10.14 -4.48
CA GLY A 119 -5.35 10.93 -4.27
C GLY A 119 -5.28 12.17 -5.16
N GLU A 120 -5.75 12.08 -6.40
CA GLU A 120 -5.90 13.23 -7.29
C GLU A 120 -6.95 14.21 -6.76
N MET A 121 -8.12 13.70 -6.36
CA MET A 121 -9.20 14.52 -5.79
C MET A 121 -8.76 15.25 -4.51
N CYS A 122 -8.07 14.56 -3.58
CA CYS A 122 -7.51 15.18 -2.38
C CYS A 122 -6.51 16.29 -2.71
N ARG A 123 -5.67 16.11 -3.74
CA ARG A 123 -4.73 17.15 -4.20
C ARG A 123 -5.46 18.35 -4.79
N VAL A 124 -6.50 18.13 -5.60
CA VAL A 124 -7.37 19.20 -6.14
C VAL A 124 -8.09 19.96 -5.01
N LEU A 125 -8.68 19.26 -4.03
CA LEU A 125 -9.38 19.87 -2.89
C LEU A 125 -8.43 20.64 -1.95
N LEU A 126 -7.19 20.18 -1.78
CA LEU A 126 -6.17 20.92 -1.02
C LEU A 126 -5.70 22.16 -1.78
N LYS A 127 -5.50 22.05 -3.11
CA LYS A 127 -5.13 23.18 -3.97
C LYS A 127 -6.21 24.26 -3.96
N GLY A 128 -7.49 23.90 -4.11
CA GLY A 128 -8.60 24.85 -4.08
C GLY A 128 -8.75 25.59 -2.74
N ARG A 129 -8.44 24.92 -1.62
CA ARG A 129 -8.43 25.56 -0.28
C ARG A 129 -7.25 26.51 -0.10
N TYR A 130 -6.06 26.15 -0.59
CA TYR A 130 -4.90 27.05 -0.57
C TYR A 130 -5.16 28.29 -1.44
N ASP A 131 -5.71 28.11 -2.63
CA ASP A 131 -6.05 29.22 -3.53
C ASP A 131 -7.15 30.13 -2.95
N GLY A 132 -8.11 29.57 -2.21
CA GLY A 132 -9.15 30.33 -1.50
C GLY A 132 -8.62 31.14 -0.32
N LEU A 133 -7.65 30.60 0.43
CA LEU A 133 -6.96 31.33 1.52
C LEU A 133 -6.08 32.46 0.99
N VAL A 134 -5.38 32.25 -0.13
CA VAL A 134 -4.53 33.28 -0.77
C VAL A 134 -5.37 34.40 -1.40
N ARG A 135 -6.60 34.11 -1.87
CA ARG A 135 -7.51 35.15 -2.41
C ARG A 135 -8.28 35.92 -1.32
N GLY A 136 -8.37 35.39 -0.11
CA GLY A 136 -9.05 36.04 1.02
C GLY A 136 -8.27 37.17 1.70
N GLU A 137 -6.97 37.33 1.41
CA GLU A 137 -6.09 38.32 2.07
C GLU A 137 -5.87 39.63 1.28
N ARG A 138 -6.60 39.87 0.18
CA ARG A 138 -6.59 41.20 -0.47
C ARG A 138 -7.91 41.92 -0.33
N SER A 139 -8.15 42.47 0.85
CA SER A 139 -9.06 43.60 0.99
C SER A 139 -8.25 44.89 0.80
N PRO A 140 -8.63 45.82 -0.10
CA PRO A 140 -7.92 47.10 -0.21
C PRO A 140 -8.32 47.96 0.98
N ALA A 141 -7.33 48.41 1.77
CA ALA A 141 -7.53 49.51 2.69
C ALA A 141 -7.65 50.80 1.85
N GLY A 142 -8.82 51.45 1.96
CA GLY A 142 -9.00 52.85 1.57
C GLY A 142 -8.39 53.80 2.60
#